data_AF-A0A1Y1KVF6-F1
#
_entry.id   AF-A0A1Y1KVF6-F1
#
_cell.length_a   1.000
_cell.length_b   1.000
_cell.length_c   1.000
_cell.angle_alpha   90.00
_cell.angle_beta   90.00
_cell.angle_gamma   90.00
#
_symmetry.space_group_name_H-M   'P 1'
#
loop_
_entity.id
_entity.type
_entity.pdbx_description
1 polymer ?
#
loop_
_entity_poly.entity_id
_entity_poly.type
_entity_poly.pdbx_seq_one_letter_code
_entity_poly.pdbx_strand_id
1 'polypeptide(L)'
;AHYPETLDRIFIIGAPFFFSTVWGWIKRWFDPITVSKIFVLSPHEVKPTLEAFIEPRNIPKKYGGELDFSFGQLSVPDPNWEGVVAWETGYSSFPSGPL
;
A
#
# COMPACT_ATOMS: atom_id res chain seq x y z
N ALA A 1 -4.84 17.94 -11.14
CA ALA A 1 -3.85 16.98 -11.70
C ALA A 1 -2.44 17.45 -11.35
N HIS A 2 -2.02 17.24 -10.09
CA HIS A 2 -0.75 17.78 -9.59
C HIS A 2 0.35 16.71 -9.44
N TYR A 3 0.02 15.43 -9.60
CA TYR A 3 0.95 14.30 -9.50
C TYR A 3 0.71 13.25 -10.60
N PRO A 4 0.78 13.66 -11.89
CA PRO A 4 0.67 12.69 -12.98
C PRO A 4 1.75 11.60 -12.84
N GLU A 5 1.42 10.36 -13.23
CA GLU A 5 2.36 9.21 -13.31
C GLU A 5 2.93 8.67 -11.99
N THR A 6 2.59 9.25 -10.83
CA THR A 6 3.05 8.74 -9.51
C THR A 6 2.38 7.44 -9.08
N LEU A 7 1.21 7.13 -9.65
CA LEU A 7 0.41 5.98 -9.28
C LEU A 7 0.56 4.89 -10.35
N ASP A 8 1.18 3.77 -9.97
CA ASP A 8 1.33 2.59 -10.84
C ASP A 8 0.09 1.67 -10.74
N ARG A 9 -0.32 1.28 -9.53
CA ARG A 9 -1.41 0.31 -9.29
C ARG A 9 -2.23 0.65 -8.04
N ILE A 10 -3.53 0.37 -8.09
CA ILE A 10 -4.46 0.45 -6.95
C ILE A 10 -5.11 -0.92 -6.76
N PHE A 11 -5.00 -1.48 -5.56
CA PHE A 11 -5.71 -2.70 -5.17
C PHE A 11 -6.80 -2.37 -4.15
N ILE A 12 -8.06 -2.65 -4.50
CA ILE A 12 -9.21 -2.49 -3.63
C ILE A 12 -9.54 -3.87 -3.04
N ILE A 13 -9.29 -4.03 -1.74
CA ILE A 13 -9.44 -5.29 -0.99
C ILE A 13 -10.56 -5.13 0.04
N GLY A 14 -11.38 -6.18 0.21
CA GLY A 14 -12.48 -6.16 1.17
C GLY A 14 -13.68 -5.33 0.71
N ALA A 15 -13.78 -5.09 -0.60
CA ALA A 15 -14.92 -4.42 -1.20
C ALA A 15 -16.21 -5.26 -0.99
N PRO A 16 -17.32 -4.64 -0.57
CA PRO A 16 -18.62 -5.32 -0.51
C PRO A 16 -19.05 -5.85 -1.88
N PHE A 17 -19.90 -6.89 -1.91
CA PHE A 17 -20.33 -7.53 -3.16
C PHE A 17 -20.96 -6.55 -4.19
N PHE A 18 -21.60 -5.47 -3.72
CA PHE A 18 -22.22 -4.47 -4.58
C PHE A 18 -21.21 -3.49 -5.21
N PHE A 19 -19.95 -3.47 -4.75
CA PHE A 19 -18.94 -2.53 -5.23
C PHE A 19 -18.64 -2.73 -6.72
N SER A 20 -18.66 -3.97 -7.21
CA SER A 20 -18.45 -4.27 -8.64
C SER A 20 -19.49 -3.58 -9.54
N THR A 21 -20.73 -3.43 -9.06
CA THR A 21 -21.80 -2.72 -9.78
C THR A 21 -21.53 -1.22 -9.83
N VAL A 22 -21.19 -0.61 -8.69
CA VAL A 22 -20.84 0.81 -8.61
C VAL A 22 -19.60 1.12 -9.44
N TRP A 23 -18.59 0.27 -9.38
CA TRP A 23 -17.38 0.37 -10.18
C TRP A 23 -17.68 0.34 -11.69
N GLY A 24 -18.68 -0.44 -12.12
CA GLY A 24 -19.17 -0.46 -13.49
C GLY A 24 -19.63 0.91 -14.00
N TRP A 25 -20.29 1.71 -13.16
CA TRP A 25 -20.70 3.07 -13.49
C TRP A 25 -19.52 4.04 -13.44
N ILE A 26 -18.69 3.95 -12.40
CA ILE A 26 -17.54 4.83 -12.20
C ILE A 26 -16.53 4.73 -13.35
N LYS A 27 -16.26 3.52 -13.86
CA LYS A 27 -15.34 3.31 -14.98
C LYS A 27 -15.67 4.13 -16.23
N ARG A 28 -16.92 4.57 -16.42
CA ARG A 28 -17.34 5.41 -17.54
C ARG A 28 -16.91 6.87 -17.41
N TRP A 29 -16.54 7.29 -16.21
CA TRP A 29 -16.12 8.67 -15.90
C TRP A 29 -14.61 8.84 -15.78
N PHE A 30 -13.87 7.72 -15.67
CA PHE A 30 -12.42 7.72 -15.61
C PHE A 30 -11.80 7.39 -16.97
N ASP A 31 -10.63 7.98 -17.24
CA ASP A 31 -9.83 7.64 -18.41
C ASP A 31 -9.39 6.16 -18.40
N PRO A 32 -9.39 5.45 -19.54
CA PRO A 32 -9.03 4.03 -19.61
C PRO A 32 -7.67 3.67 -19.02
N ILE A 33 -6.68 4.57 -19.08
CA ILE A 33 -5.33 4.36 -18.51
C ILE A 33 -5.39 4.38 -16.98
N THR A 34 -6.30 5.15 -16.39
CA THR A 34 -6.51 5.14 -14.94
C THR A 34 -7.26 3.89 -14.50
N VAL A 35 -8.28 3.48 -15.28
CA VAL A 35 -9.07 2.28 -15.00
C VAL A 35 -8.22 1.00 -15.06
N SER A 36 -7.26 0.91 -15.98
CA SER A 36 -6.39 -0.27 -16.12
C SER A 36 -5.45 -0.49 -14.93
N LYS A 37 -5.24 0.53 -14.10
CA LYS A 37 -4.42 0.47 -12.88
C LYS A 37 -5.21 0.03 -11.65
N ILE A 38 -6.54 -0.06 -11.73
CA ILE A 38 -7.41 -0.31 -10.57
C ILE A 38 -7.91 -1.76 -10.60
N PHE A 39 -7.56 -2.50 -9.56
CA PHE A 39 -7.91 -3.90 -9.37
C PHE A 39 -8.86 -4.02 -8.18
N VAL A 40 -10.08 -4.48 -8.43
CA VAL A 40 -11.05 -4.82 -7.37
C VAL A 40 -10.94 -6.31 -7.10
N LEU A 41 -10.42 -6.69 -5.94
CA LEU A 41 -10.05 -8.07 -5.65
C LEU A 41 -11.08 -8.74 -4.75
N SER A 42 -11.54 -9.92 -5.16
CA SER A 42 -12.26 -10.85 -4.29
C SER A 42 -11.30 -11.48 -3.27
N PRO A 43 -11.77 -11.97 -2.12
CA PRO A 43 -10.89 -12.50 -1.06
C PRO A 43 -9.87 -13.55 -1.53
N HIS A 44 -10.24 -14.41 -2.48
CA HIS A 44 -9.37 -15.46 -3.03
C HIS A 44 -8.33 -14.92 -4.04
N GLU A 45 -8.55 -13.73 -4.59
CA GLU A 45 -7.66 -13.09 -5.58
C GLU A 45 -6.60 -12.21 -4.90
N VAL A 46 -6.81 -11.82 -3.63
CA VAL A 46 -5.94 -10.88 -2.89
C VAL A 46 -4.49 -11.34 -2.91
N LYS A 47 -4.20 -12.48 -2.28
CA LYS A 47 -2.83 -13.00 -2.15
C LYS A 47 -2.13 -13.20 -3.51
N PRO A 48 -2.68 -14.00 -4.45
CA PRO A 48 -1.97 -14.28 -5.71
C PRO A 48 -1.76 -13.01 -6.55
N THR A 49 -2.67 -12.03 -6.48
CA THR A 49 -2.51 -10.77 -7.21
C THR A 49 -1.44 -9.89 -6.57
N LEU A 50 -1.41 -9.76 -5.24
CA LEU A 50 -0.39 -8.97 -4.57
C LEU A 50 1.02 -9.56 -4.76
N GLU A 51 1.16 -10.88 -4.67
CA GLU A 51 2.44 -11.58 -4.85
C GLU A 51 3.02 -11.44 -6.26
N ALA A 52 2.19 -11.14 -7.26
CA ALA A 52 2.67 -10.85 -8.62
C ALA A 52 3.43 -9.51 -8.73
N PHE A 53 3.29 -8.62 -7.75
CA PHE A 53 3.87 -7.27 -7.78
C PHE A 53 4.66 -6.90 -6.51
N ILE A 54 4.46 -7.62 -5.41
CA ILE A 54 5.02 -7.31 -4.09
C ILE A 54 5.59 -8.59 -3.50
N GLU A 55 6.82 -8.54 -2.99
CA GLU A 55 7.41 -9.70 -2.29
C GLU A 55 6.58 -10.08 -1.05
N PRO A 56 6.39 -11.38 -0.76
CA PRO A 56 5.58 -11.84 0.39
C PRO A 56 5.98 -11.21 1.73
N ARG A 57 7.28 -10.97 1.94
CA ARG A 57 7.83 -10.30 3.14
C ARG A 57 7.32 -8.87 3.36
N ASN A 58 6.85 -8.22 2.30
CA ASN A 58 6.36 -6.84 2.30
C ASN A 58 4.82 -6.77 2.28
N ILE A 59 4.13 -7.92 2.26
CA ILE A 59 2.66 -7.99 2.30
C ILE A 59 2.21 -8.28 3.74
N PRO A 60 1.33 -7.46 4.35
CA PRO A 60 0.78 -7.73 5.68
C PRO A 60 0.18 -9.12 5.83
N LYS A 61 0.40 -9.77 6.98
CA LYS A 61 -0.17 -11.10 7.31
C LYS A 61 -1.69 -11.19 7.07
N LYS A 62 -2.44 -10.11 7.35
CA LYS A 62 -3.89 -10.02 7.09
C LYS A 62 -4.30 -10.21 5.61
N TYR A 63 -3.37 -10.05 4.67
CA TYR A 63 -3.56 -10.24 3.23
C TYR A 63 -2.85 -11.50 2.71
N GLY A 64 -2.33 -12.36 3.59
CA GLY A 64 -1.73 -13.64 3.24
C GLY A 64 -0.21 -13.63 3.03
N GLY A 65 0.46 -12.50 3.31
CA GLY A 65 1.92 -12.38 3.30
C GLY A 65 2.58 -12.65 4.65
N GLU A 66 3.81 -12.18 4.81
CA GLU A 66 4.67 -12.47 5.98
C GLU A 66 4.92 -11.25 6.87
N LEU A 67 4.60 -10.03 6.38
CA LEU A 67 4.86 -8.79 7.12
C LEU A 67 3.99 -8.71 8.38
N ASP A 68 4.65 -8.68 9.53
CA ASP A 68 4.01 -8.40 10.80
C ASP A 68 3.82 -6.89 10.97
N PHE A 69 2.65 -6.42 10.52
CA PHE A 69 2.30 -5.00 10.50
C PHE A 69 1.12 -4.71 11.41
N SER A 70 1.29 -3.71 12.28
CA SER A 70 0.22 -3.11 13.06
C SER A 70 -0.04 -1.66 12.62
N PHE A 71 -1.31 -1.25 12.66
CA PHE A 71 -1.66 0.15 12.35
C PHE A 71 -0.95 1.11 13.32
N GLY A 72 -0.29 2.14 12.78
CA GLY A 72 0.51 3.09 13.57
C GLY A 72 1.93 2.63 13.90
N GLN A 73 2.38 1.47 13.40
CA GLN A 73 3.76 1.03 13.54
C GLN A 73 4.70 1.96 12.75
N LEU A 74 5.81 2.34 13.38
CA LEU A 74 6.88 3.11 12.73
C LEU A 74 7.59 2.28 11.67
N SER A 75 8.17 2.97 10.67
CA SER A 75 9.06 2.32 9.71
C SER A 75 10.26 1.71 10.42
N VAL A 76 10.72 0.57 9.93
CA VAL A 76 11.97 -0.04 10.40
C VAL A 76 13.11 0.74 9.75
N PRO A 77 13.97 1.43 10.52
CA PRO A 77 15.11 2.14 9.95
C PRO A 77 16.13 1.14 9.39
N ASP A 78 16.86 1.54 8.36
CA ASP A 78 17.94 0.74 7.80
C ASP A 78 19.05 0.59 8.85
N PRO A 79 19.49 -0.64 9.20
CA PRO A 79 20.56 -0.86 10.16
C PRO A 79 21.86 -0.13 9.80
N ASN A 80 22.12 0.13 8.53
CA ASN A 80 23.32 0.85 8.07
C ASN A 80 23.32 2.34 8.46
N TRP A 81 22.24 2.86 9.03
CA TRP A 81 22.15 4.25 9.50
C TRP A 81 22.76 4.41 10.90
N GLU A 82 22.94 3.31 11.63
CA GLU A 82 23.58 3.32 12.95
C GLU A 82 25.00 3.89 12.86
N GLY A 83 25.24 5.02 13.52
CA GLY A 83 26.53 5.72 13.52
C GLY A 83 26.82 6.59 12.30
N VAL A 84 25.97 6.57 11.27
CA VAL A 84 26.05 7.50 10.12
C VAL A 84 25.16 8.72 10.33
N VAL A 85 23.98 8.51 10.91
CA VAL A 85 23.01 9.58 11.18
C VAL A 85 23.31 10.24 12.52
N ALA A 86 23.47 11.56 12.52
CA ALA A 86 23.59 12.36 13.73
C ALA A 86 22.20 12.89 14.13
N TRP A 87 21.82 12.70 15.39
CA TRP A 87 20.60 13.27 15.95
C TRP A 87 20.86 14.70 16.44
N GLU A 88 19.88 15.59 16.26
CA GLU A 88 19.89 16.89 16.93
C GLU A 88 19.78 16.73 18.45
N THR A 89 20.31 17.71 19.20
CA THR A 89 20.30 17.70 20.66
C THR A 89 18.88 17.54 21.21
N GLY A 90 18.63 16.46 21.95
CA GLY A 90 17.33 16.14 22.54
C GLY A 90 16.52 15.07 21.78
N TYR A 91 17.03 14.57 20.64
CA TYR A 91 16.40 13.50 19.87
C TYR A 91 17.26 12.25 19.83
N SER A 92 16.62 11.08 19.82
CA SER A 92 17.29 9.77 19.76
C SER A 92 16.58 8.76 18.86
N SER A 93 15.47 9.15 18.25
CA SER A 93 14.66 8.32 17.35
C SER A 93 13.80 9.20 16.44
N PHE A 94 13.25 8.60 15.38
CA PHE A 94 12.28 9.29 14.52
C PHE A 94 11.03 9.69 15.32
N PRO A 95 10.42 10.85 15.02
CA PRO A 95 9.22 11.29 15.71
C PRO A 95 8.11 10.27 15.54
N SER A 96 7.40 9.97 16.63
CA SER A 96 6.34 8.96 16.68
C SER A 96 4.97 9.46 16.17
N GLY A 97 4.96 10.45 15.27
CA GLY A 97 3.77 11.08 14.69
C GLY A 97 3.64 10.84 13.18
N PRO A 98 2.54 11.28 12.54
CA PRO A 98 2.46 11.27 11.09
C PRO A 98 3.59 12.14 10.52
N LEU A 99 4.40 11.53 9.63
CA LEU A 99 5.36 12.22 8.78
C LEU A 99 4.65 12.98 7.65
#